data_AF-A0A658NM13-F1
#
_entry.id   AF-A0A658NM13-F1
#
_cell.length_a   1.000
_cell.length_b   1.000
_cell.length_c   1.000
_cell.angle_alpha   90.00
_cell.angle_beta   90.00
_cell.angle_gamma   90.00
#
_symmetry.space_group_name_H-M   'P 1'
#
loop_
_entity.id
_entity.type
_entity.pdbx_description
1 polymer ?
#
loop_
_entity_poly.entity_id
_entity_poly.type
_entity_poly.pdbx_seq_one_letter_code
_entity_poly.pdbx_strand_id
1 'polypeptide(L)' 'ALNVGALLIVFVGLIFLLDKGATALTGEKLTVILGVAFRPFAWLMGVPGPDIRTASELLATKTVFNEFLAYQQLQTLIAD' A
#
# COMPACT_ATOMS: atom_id res chain seq x y z
N ALA A 1 18.42 -13.32 12.88
CA ALA A 1 18.68 -12.16 12.00
C ALA A 1 18.59 -12.55 10.52
N LEU A 2 19.42 -13.48 10.03
CA LEU A 2 19.48 -13.83 8.59
C LEU A 2 18.14 -14.32 8.00
N ASN A 3 17.45 -15.24 8.68
CA ASN A 3 16.17 -15.78 8.19
C ASN A 3 15.06 -14.72 8.12
N VAL A 4 15.04 -13.77 9.06
CA VAL A 4 14.06 -12.67 9.08
C VAL A 4 14.36 -11.69 7.92
N GLY A 5 15.64 -11.39 7.68
CA GLY A 5 16.04 -10.58 6.54
C GLY A 5 15.66 -11.23 5.21
N ALA A 6 15.90 -12.53 5.05
CA ALA A 6 15.52 -13.27 3.83
C ALA A 6 14.00 -13.26 3.60
N LEU A 7 13.20 -13.46 4.65
CA LEU A 7 11.74 -13.43 4.55
C LEU A 7 11.23 -12.06 4.09
N LEU A 8 11.79 -10.97 4.62
CA LEU A 8 11.41 -9.62 4.21
C LEU A 8 11.72 -9.35 2.73
N ILE A 9 12.88 -9.81 2.24
CA ILE A 9 13.24 -9.69 0.82
C ILE A 9 12.25 -10.43 -0.07
N VAL A 10 11.91 -11.68 0.30
CA VAL A 10 10.94 -12.48 -0.46
C VAL A 10 9.57 -11.80 -0.46
N PHE A 11 9.11 -11.31 0.69
CA PHE A 11 7.81 -10.68 0.82
C PHE A 11 7.71 -9.40 -0.03
N VAL A 12 8.70 -8.51 0.06
CA VAL A 12 8.77 -7.29 -0.77
C VAL A 12 8.82 -7.63 -2.26
N GLY A 13 9.59 -8.65 -2.64
CA GLY A 13 9.67 -9.14 -4.02
C GLY A 13 8.33 -9.66 -4.55
N LEU A 14 7.58 -10.40 -3.73
CA LEU A 14 6.25 -10.90 -4.09
C LEU A 14 5.24 -9.76 -4.26
N ILE A 15 5.25 -8.77 -3.36
CA ILE A 15 4.38 -7.59 -3.48
C ILE A 15 4.69 -6.84 -4.78
N PHE A 16 5.98 -6.64 -5.09
CA PHE A 16 6.38 -6.00 -6.33
C PHE A 16 5.92 -6.76 -7.58
N LEU A 17 6.02 -8.10 -7.55
CA LEU A 17 5.53 -8.93 -8.66
C LEU A 17 4.02 -8.81 -8.83
N LEU A 18 3.27 -8.80 -7.73
CA LEU A 18 1.82 -8.62 -7.75
C LEU A 18 1.43 -7.23 -8.28
N ASP A 19 2.14 -6.17 -7.88
CA ASP A 19 1.94 -4.81 -8.40
C ASP A 19 2.19 -4.74 -9.91
N LYS A 20 3.27 -5.37 -10.39
CA LYS A 20 3.58 -5.44 -11.82
C LYS A 20 2.52 -6.24 -12.59
N GLY A 21 2.07 -7.36 -12.05
CA GLY A 21 0.99 -8.16 -12.63
C GLY A 21 -0.33 -7.39 -12.69
N ALA A 22 -0.71 -6.71 -11.61
CA ALA A 22 -1.91 -5.88 -11.55
C ALA A 22 -1.85 -4.73 -12.56
N THR A 23 -0.70 -4.05 -12.65
CA THR A 23 -0.49 -2.96 -13.60
C THR A 23 -0.58 -3.45 -15.04
N ALA A 24 -0.04 -4.63 -15.34
CA ALA A 24 -0.11 -5.22 -16.68
C ALA A 24 -1.54 -5.59 -17.10
N LEU A 25 -2.39 -5.99 -16.16
CA LEU A 25 -3.77 -6.41 -16.44
C LEU A 25 -4.79 -5.27 -16.41
N THR A 26 -4.60 -4.31 -15.50
CA THR A 26 -5.60 -3.27 -15.19
C THR A 26 -5.12 -1.85 -15.48
N GLY A 27 -3.83 -1.65 -15.72
CA GLY A 27 -3.19 -0.34 -15.82
C GLY A 27 -2.89 0.32 -14.47
N GLU A 28 -3.34 -0.25 -13.36
CA GLU A 28 -3.22 0.32 -12.01
C GLU A 28 -2.43 -0.61 -11.07
N LYS A 29 -1.79 0.00 -10.06
CA LYS A 29 -1.08 -0.75 -9.01
C LYS A 29 -2.07 -1.51 -8.13
N LEU A 30 -1.63 -2.59 -7.50
CA LEU A 30 -2.47 -3.39 -6.60
C LEU A 30 -2.95 -2.54 -5.41
N THR A 31 -2.11 -1.65 -4.90
CA THR A 31 -2.47 -0.73 -3.80
C THR A 31 -3.62 0.20 -4.17
N VAL A 32 -3.70 0.68 -5.40
CA VAL A 32 -4.80 1.55 -5.88
C VAL A 32 -6.10 0.78 -5.92
N ILE A 33 -6.06 -0.44 -6.48
CA ILE A 33 -7.22 -1.33 -6.59
C ILE A 33 -7.77 -1.66 -5.19
N LEU A 34 -6.88 -2.07 -4.28
CA LEU A 34 -7.24 -2.35 -2.90
C LEU A 34 -7.71 -1.08 -2.19
N GLY A 35 -7.05 0.07 -2.45
CA GLY A 35 -7.39 1.38 -1.89
C GLY A 35 -8.83 1.78 -2.14
N VAL A 36 -9.42 1.42 -3.30
CA VAL A 36 -10.85 1.68 -3.58
C VAL A 36 -11.76 1.09 -2.50
N ALA A 37 -11.48 -0.13 -2.01
CA ALA A 37 -12.25 -0.76 -0.94
C ALA A 37 -12.06 -0.06 0.42
N PHE A 38 -10.92 0.61 0.62
CA PHE A 38 -10.58 1.32 1.85
C PHE A 38 -10.98 2.81 1.87
N ARG A 39 -11.42 3.37 0.74
CA ARG A 39 -11.96 4.75 0.64
C ARG A 39 -13.07 5.08 1.64
N PRO A 40 -14.11 4.24 1.85
CA PRO A 40 -15.13 4.55 2.85
C PRO A 40 -14.55 4.65 4.26
N PHE A 41 -13.55 3.83 4.60
CA PHE A 41 -12.89 3.89 5.90
C PHE A 41 -12.05 5.16 6.05
N ALA A 42 -11.29 5.56 5.01
CA ALA A 42 -10.56 6.82 5.00
C ALA A 42 -11.51 8.02 5.20
N TRP A 43 -12.65 8.01 4.51
CA TRP A 43 -13.67 9.06 4.67
C TRP A 43 -14.28 9.08 6.09
N LEU A 44 -14.63 7.92 6.65
CA LEU A 44 -15.19 7.80 8.00
C LEU A 44 -14.21 8.27 9.10
N MET A 45 -12.91 8.18 8.86
CA MET A 45 -11.88 8.72 9.76
C MET A 45 -11.70 10.25 9.65
N GLY A 46 -12.45 10.91 8.76
CA GLY A 46 -12.40 12.37 8.59
C GLY A 46 -11.23 12.86 7.74
N VAL A 47 -10.66 12.01 6.88
CA VAL A 47 -9.59 12.43 5.95
C VAL A 47 -10.14 13.48 4.96
N PRO A 48 -9.41 14.59 4.72
CA PRO A 48 -9.81 15.59 3.72
C PRO A 48 -10.02 14.96 2.34
N GLY A 49 -11.05 15.42 1.62
CA GLY A 49 -11.44 14.88 0.30
C GLY A 49 -10.28 14.60 -0.67
N PRO A 50 -9.34 15.55 -0.87
CA PRO A 50 -8.18 15.36 -1.75
C PRO A 50 -7.25 14.20 -1.33
N ASP A 51 -7.17 13.93 -0.03
CA ASP A 51 -6.24 12.95 0.55
C ASP A 51 -6.86 11.56 0.71
N ILE A 52 -8.17 11.41 0.48
CA ILE A 52 -8.88 10.14 0.65
C ILE A 52 -8.25 9.03 -0.18
N ARG A 53 -7.84 9.31 -1.42
CA ARG A 53 -7.18 8.31 -2.28
C ARG A 53 -5.89 7.81 -1.62
N THR A 54 -4.98 8.72 -1.33
CA THR A 54 -3.68 8.42 -0.71
C THR A 54 -3.82 7.71 0.63
N ALA A 55 -4.69 8.22 1.51
CA ALA A 55 -4.94 7.60 2.81
C ALA A 55 -5.54 6.20 2.69
N SER A 56 -6.47 5.99 1.75
CA SER A 56 -7.06 4.68 1.51
C SER A 56 -6.06 3.64 0.99
N GLU A 57 -5.09 4.05 0.19
CA GLU A 57 -4.01 3.19 -0.30
C GLU A 57 -3.06 2.79 0.85
N LEU A 58 -2.70 3.74 1.72
CA LEU A 58 -1.88 3.44 2.90
C LEU A 58 -2.60 2.50 3.88
N LEU A 59 -3.91 2.67 4.06
CA LEU A 59 -4.73 1.76 4.87
C LEU A 59 -4.77 0.36 4.27
N ALA A 60 -4.99 0.27 2.96
CA ALA A 60 -4.96 -1.00 2.25
C ALA A 60 -3.60 -1.70 2.40
N THR A 61 -2.50 -0.97 2.23
CA THR A 61 -1.14 -1.50 2.42
C THR A 61 -0.94 -2.00 3.84
N LYS A 62 -1.35 -1.22 4.85
CA LYS A 62 -1.23 -1.60 6.26
C LYS A 62 -1.99 -2.89 6.56
N THR A 63 -3.23 -3.00 6.09
CA THR A 63 -4.12 -4.12 6.41
C THR A 63 -3.78 -5.40 5.63
N VAL A 64 -3.42 -5.28 4.34
CA VAL A 64 -3.20 -6.45 3.47
C VAL A 64 -1.74 -6.93 3.54
N PHE A 65 -0.78 -6.02 3.66
CA PHE A 65 0.65 -6.35 3.65
C PHE A 65 1.28 -6.26 5.03
N ASN A 66 1.42 -5.05 5.60
CA ASN A 66 1.87 -4.78 6.96
C ASN A 66 2.05 -3.27 7.23
N GLU A 67 2.15 -2.91 8.51
CA GLU A 67 2.44 -1.56 9.00
C GLU A 67 3.79 -1.01 8.53
N PHE A 68 4.84 -1.82 8.56
CA PHE A 68 6.20 -1.35 8.27
C PHE A 68 6.32 -0.79 6.84
N LEU A 69 5.74 -1.48 5.87
CA LEU A 69 5.69 -1.07 4.48
C LEU A 69 4.81 0.17 4.29
N ALA A 70 3.65 0.23 4.97
CA ALA A 70 2.79 1.41 4.93
C ALA A 70 3.50 2.66 5.49
N TYR A 71 4.26 2.52 6.58
CA TYR A 71 5.04 3.62 7.14
C TYR A 71 6.20 4.04 6.23
N GLN A 72 6.86 3.10 5.54
CA GLN A 72 7.87 3.44 4.54
C GLN A 72 7.27 4.26 3.39
N GLN A 73 6.10 3.85 2.87
CA GLN A 73 5.39 4.61 1.82
C GLN A 73 4.97 6.00 2.31
N LEU A 74 4.45 6.09 3.54
CA LEU A 74 4.08 7.37 4.15
C LEU A 74 5.30 8.29 4.32
N GLN A 75 6.45 7.75 4.72
CA GLN A 75 7.68 8.52 4.84
C GLN A 75 8.09 9.14 3.49
N THR A 76 7.96 8.40 2.39
CA THR A 76 8.20 8.96 1.04
C THR A 76 7.24 10.10 0.72
N LEU A 77 5.95 9.95 1.02
CA LEU A 77 4.93 10.97 0.76
C LEU A 77 5.12 12.26 1.56
N ILE A 78 5.70 12.18 2.76
CA ILE A 78 6.00 13.36 3.61
C ILE A 78 7.29 14.06 3.16
N ALA A 79 8.20 13.33 2.51
CA ALA A 79 9.47 13.87 2.03
C ALA A 79 9.36 14.65 0.71
N ASP A 80 8.28 14.42 -0.03
CA ASP A 80 7.89 15.16 -1.25
C ASP A 80 7.15 16.47 -0.91
#